data_AF-A0A7X9HFH8-F1
#
_entry.id   AF-A0A7X9HFH8-F1
#
_cell.length_a   1.000
_cell.length_b   1.000
_cell.length_c   1.000
_cell.angle_alpha   90.00
_cell.angle_beta   90.00
_cell.angle_gamma   90.00
#
_symmetry.space_group_name_H-M   'P 1'
#
loop_
_entity.id
_entity.type
_entity.pdbx_description
1 polymer ?
#
loop_
_entity_poly.entity_id
_entity_poly.type
_entity_poly.pdbx_seq_one_letter_code
_entity_poly.pdbx_strand_id
1 'polypeptide(L)'
;MLIFFVGTGRLGNQLFQLNGIENITKNFKKRIFILLNMPDIKKALNIKYKCINNKILVKLYDYYLYNIFNILYRYRLIGSIECEYNYLNGYKQELKYIVKSGLLPFIWIPTLYFQKANLITDVFFSIKEHHIKKAEMFYKSLPHNREPVFIHIRKTDYIKYNVLGKIGADLPLSYYYKAINIIIKLVENPFFI
;
A
#
# COMPACT_ATOMS: atom_id res chain seq x y z
N MET A 1 14.23 15.17 -10.30
CA MET A 1 13.82 14.95 -8.90
C MET A 1 14.15 13.52 -8.52
N LEU A 2 15.03 13.33 -7.54
CA LEU A 2 15.31 12.02 -6.96
C LEU A 2 14.30 11.76 -5.83
N ILE A 3 13.59 10.63 -5.88
CA ILE A 3 12.58 10.24 -4.91
C ILE A 3 13.08 8.98 -4.21
N PHE A 4 13.32 9.08 -2.91
CA PHE A 4 13.75 7.95 -2.08
C PHE A 4 12.65 7.58 -1.10
N PHE A 5 12.21 6.33 -1.18
CA PHE A 5 11.15 5.81 -0.33
C PHE A 5 11.55 4.49 0.30
N VAL A 6 11.18 4.30 1.57
CA VAL A 6 11.37 3.05 2.29
C VAL A 6 10.02 2.41 2.53
N GLY A 7 9.78 1.30 1.83
CA GLY A 7 8.53 0.56 1.91
C GLY A 7 8.42 -0.30 3.17
N THR A 8 7.18 -0.56 3.56
CA THR A 8 6.84 -1.39 4.72
C THR A 8 5.59 -2.24 4.45
N GLY A 9 5.44 -3.31 5.23
CA GLY A 9 4.34 -4.25 5.08
C GLY A 9 4.48 -5.18 3.88
N ARG A 10 3.40 -5.90 3.58
CA ARG A 10 3.29 -6.88 2.48
C ARG A 10 2.85 -6.20 1.19
N LEU A 11 2.82 -6.97 0.09
CA LEU A 11 2.41 -6.54 -1.25
C LEU A 11 1.24 -5.54 -1.27
N GLY A 12 0.12 -5.82 -0.60
CA GLY A 12 -1.04 -4.91 -0.58
C GLY A 12 -0.70 -3.49 -0.10
N ASN A 13 0.00 -3.37 1.03
CA ASN A 13 0.46 -2.08 1.55
C ASN A 13 1.47 -1.43 0.59
N GLN A 14 2.40 -2.22 0.07
CA GLN A 14 3.41 -1.72 -0.85
C GLN A 14 2.79 -1.18 -2.16
N LEU A 15 1.68 -1.76 -2.62
CA LEU A 15 0.94 -1.28 -3.79
C LEU A 15 0.32 0.10 -3.52
N PHE A 16 -0.35 0.27 -2.38
CA PHE A 16 -0.88 1.58 -1.97
C PHE A 16 0.23 2.62 -1.82
N GLN A 17 1.35 2.23 -1.20
CA GLN A 17 2.52 3.07 -1.04
C GLN A 17 3.08 3.54 -2.37
N LEU A 18 3.36 2.62 -3.29
CA LEU A 18 3.91 2.96 -4.59
C LEU A 18 2.95 3.86 -5.37
N ASN A 19 1.66 3.54 -5.38
CA ASN A 19 0.70 4.29 -6.16
C ASN A 19 0.46 5.69 -5.60
N GLY A 20 0.39 5.83 -4.28
CA GLY A 20 0.28 7.12 -3.61
C GLY A 20 1.45 8.04 -3.94
N ILE A 21 2.68 7.52 -3.85
CA ILE A 21 3.88 8.30 -4.16
C ILE A 21 3.90 8.70 -5.64
N GLU A 22 3.58 7.78 -6.55
CA GLU A 22 3.49 8.07 -7.98
C GLU A 22 2.49 9.20 -8.25
N ASN A 23 1.27 9.10 -7.71
CA ASN A 23 0.23 10.12 -7.90
C ASN A 23 0.63 11.48 -7.34
N ILE A 24 1.18 11.53 -6.13
CA ILE A 24 1.57 12.79 -5.46
C ILE A 24 2.73 13.47 -6.20
N THR A 25 3.62 12.68 -6.80
CA THR A 25 4.82 13.19 -7.47
C THR A 25 4.64 13.36 -8.98
N LYS A 26 3.46 13.08 -9.56
CA LYS A 26 3.23 13.03 -11.02
C LYS A 26 3.59 14.30 -11.77
N ASN A 27 3.49 15.46 -11.12
CA ASN A 27 3.76 16.76 -11.73
C ASN A 27 5.26 17.04 -11.94
N PHE A 28 6.17 16.22 -11.39
CA PHE A 28 7.60 16.36 -11.65
C PHE A 28 7.98 15.73 -13.00
N LYS A 29 8.44 16.56 -13.96
CA LYS A 29 8.79 16.13 -15.33
C LYS A 29 9.83 14.99 -15.41
N LYS A 30 10.84 15.00 -14.53
CA LYS A 30 11.90 13.96 -14.48
C LYS A 30 12.02 13.40 -13.07
N ARG A 31 11.70 12.12 -12.91
CA ARG A 31 11.67 11.40 -11.63
C ARG A 31 12.62 10.21 -11.67
N ILE A 32 13.47 10.10 -10.66
CA ILE A 32 14.31 8.93 -10.44
C ILE A 32 13.86 8.32 -9.13
N PHE A 33 13.32 7.11 -9.17
CA PHE A 33 12.83 6.42 -7.97
C PHE A 33 13.87 5.44 -7.44
N ILE A 34 14.17 5.55 -6.15
CA ILE A 34 14.89 4.57 -5.37
C ILE A 34 13.94 4.04 -4.30
N LEU A 35 13.54 2.78 -4.45
CA LEU A 35 12.64 2.09 -3.53
C LEU A 35 13.46 1.13 -2.67
N LEU A 36 13.53 1.40 -1.38
CA LEU A 36 14.17 0.53 -0.39
C LEU A 36 13.10 -0.38 0.24
N ASN A 37 13.42 -1.66 0.44
CA ASN A 37 12.57 -2.61 1.16
C ASN A 37 11.17 -2.86 0.54
N MET A 38 11.11 -2.97 -0.79
CA MET A 38 9.89 -3.32 -1.54
C MET A 38 10.11 -4.56 -2.42
N PRO A 39 10.41 -5.73 -1.82
CA PRO A 39 10.70 -6.95 -2.57
C PRO A 39 9.49 -7.48 -3.34
N ASP A 40 8.29 -7.34 -2.78
CA ASP A 40 7.08 -7.89 -3.38
C ASP A 40 6.68 -7.10 -4.62
N ILE A 41 6.82 -5.77 -4.58
CA ILE A 41 6.66 -4.91 -5.77
C ILE A 41 7.60 -5.32 -6.90
N LYS A 42 8.91 -5.49 -6.61
CA LYS A 42 9.88 -5.90 -7.63
C LYS A 42 9.52 -7.26 -8.24
N LYS A 43 8.93 -8.16 -7.45
CA LYS A 43 8.48 -9.48 -7.90
C LYS A 43 7.17 -9.41 -8.70
N ALA A 44 6.22 -8.58 -8.28
CA ALA A 44 4.86 -8.55 -8.79
C ALA A 44 4.67 -7.66 -10.02
N LEU A 45 5.43 -6.57 -10.15
CA LEU A 45 5.14 -5.51 -11.11
C LEU A 45 6.25 -5.30 -12.15
N ASN A 46 5.86 -4.79 -13.31
CA ASN A 46 6.75 -4.23 -14.33
C ASN A 46 7.05 -2.77 -13.97
N ILE A 47 8.14 -2.55 -13.24
CA ILE A 47 8.55 -1.22 -12.80
C ILE A 47 9.92 -0.84 -13.36
N LYS A 48 10.11 0.44 -13.67
CA LYS A 48 11.39 1.01 -14.14
C LYS A 48 12.27 1.53 -12.98
N TYR A 49 11.84 1.33 -11.74
CA TYR A 49 12.46 1.92 -10.55
C TYR A 49 13.63 1.09 -10.03
N LYS A 50 14.57 1.75 -9.35
CA LYS A 50 15.66 1.07 -8.67
C LYS A 50 15.17 0.53 -7.33
N CYS A 51 14.85 -0.77 -7.27
CA CYS A 51 14.50 -1.44 -6.03
C CYS A 51 15.72 -2.05 -5.34
N ILE A 52 16.00 -1.59 -4.12
CA ILE A 52 17.07 -2.09 -3.24
C ILE A 52 16.42 -2.89 -2.12
N ASN A 53 16.70 -4.20 -2.05
CA ASN A 53 16.12 -5.10 -1.06
C ASN A 53 17.22 -5.83 -0.28
N ASN A 54 18.15 -5.06 0.28
CA ASN A 54 19.27 -5.57 1.06
C ASN A 54 19.00 -5.30 2.55
N LYS A 55 18.95 -6.37 3.37
CA LYS A 55 18.65 -6.29 4.80
C LYS A 55 19.64 -5.39 5.57
N ILE A 56 20.91 -5.38 5.19
CA ILE A 56 21.94 -4.55 5.84
C ILE A 56 21.67 -3.08 5.52
N LEU A 57 21.37 -2.75 4.26
CA LEU A 57 21.03 -1.37 3.88
C LEU A 57 19.75 -0.88 4.55
N VAL A 58 18.75 -1.75 4.74
CA VAL A 58 17.54 -1.41 5.52
C VAL A 58 17.90 -1.10 6.97
N LYS A 59 18.70 -1.95 7.63
CA LYS A 59 19.17 -1.68 9.00
C LYS A 59 20.01 -0.41 9.11
N LEU A 60 20.91 -0.16 8.15
CA LEU A 60 21.70 1.07 8.10
C LEU A 60 20.83 2.31 7.90
N TYR A 61 19.77 2.18 7.09
CA TYR A 61 18.79 3.24 6.95
C TYR A 61 18.09 3.52 8.28
N ASP A 62 17.56 2.48 8.92
CA ASP A 62 16.80 2.60 10.17
C ASP A 62 17.66 3.20 11.30
N TYR A 63 18.95 2.83 11.37
CA TYR A 63 19.84 3.27 12.45
C TYR A 63 20.47 4.65 12.19
N TYR A 64 20.97 4.90 10.98
CA TYR A 64 21.74 6.11 10.67
C TYR A 64 21.01 7.06 9.71
N LEU A 65 20.65 6.59 8.51
CA LEU A 65 20.20 7.49 7.44
C LEU A 65 18.86 8.16 7.76
N TYR A 66 17.98 7.48 8.50
CA TYR A 66 16.72 8.07 8.94
C TYR A 66 16.94 9.37 9.71
N ASN A 67 17.85 9.36 10.69
CA ASN A 67 18.17 10.53 11.50
C ASN A 67 18.84 11.62 10.67
N ILE A 68 19.75 11.25 9.77
CA ILE A 68 20.41 12.19 8.86
C ILE A 68 19.38 12.88 7.94
N PHE A 69 18.53 12.11 7.27
CA PHE A 69 17.50 12.66 6.39
C PHE A 69 16.49 13.51 7.15
N ASN A 70 16.13 13.14 8.38
CA ASN A 70 15.29 13.96 9.24
C ASN A 70 15.93 15.32 9.56
N ILE A 71 17.23 15.35 9.85
CA ILE A 71 17.97 16.61 10.05
C ILE A 71 17.96 17.44 8.76
N LEU A 72 18.35 16.86 7.62
CA LEU A 72 18.36 17.55 6.33
C LEU A 72 16.97 18.11 5.96
N TYR A 73 15.93 17.34 6.24
CA TYR A 73 14.55 17.73 6.03
C TYR A 73 14.15 18.93 6.89
N ARG A 74 14.48 18.91 8.19
CA ARG A 74 14.19 20.01 9.13
C ARG A 74 14.84 21.33 8.70
N TYR A 75 16.07 21.27 8.18
CA TYR A 75 16.76 22.42 7.61
C TYR A 75 16.34 22.77 6.18
N ARG A 76 15.30 22.12 5.63
CA ARG A 76 14.78 22.29 4.26
C ARG A 76 15.83 22.08 3.17
N LEU A 77 16.89 21.32 3.46
CA LEU A 77 17.89 20.94 2.45
C LEU A 77 17.29 19.94 1.46
N ILE A 78 16.43 19.04 1.94
CA ILE A 78 15.74 18.04 1.14
C ILE A 78 14.22 18.16 1.35
N GLY A 79 13.46 17.74 0.35
CA GLY A 79 12.00 17.71 0.41
C GLY A 79 11.46 16.43 1.07
N SER A 80 10.16 16.44 1.34
CA SER A 80 9.41 15.29 1.85
C SER A 80 7.94 15.35 1.43
N ILE A 81 7.22 14.25 1.64
CA ILE A 81 5.77 14.22 1.60
C ILE A 81 5.28 14.26 3.05
N GLU A 82 4.47 15.26 3.35
CA GLU A 82 3.75 15.34 4.62
C GLU A 82 2.30 14.92 4.44
N CYS A 83 1.74 14.32 5.49
CA CYS A 83 0.32 14.11 5.61
C CYS A 83 -0.25 15.15 6.57
N GLU A 84 -1.24 15.91 6.12
CA GLU A 84 -2.12 16.63 7.04
C GLU A 84 -3.09 15.64 7.66
N TYR A 85 -3.46 15.86 8.91
CA TYR A 85 -4.35 14.98 9.66
C TYR A 85 -5.52 15.75 10.24
N ASN A 86 -6.67 15.08 10.34
CA ASN A 86 -7.80 15.52 11.15
C ASN A 86 -7.98 14.55 12.33
N TYR A 87 -8.69 14.97 13.37
CA TYR A 87 -8.99 14.15 14.54
C TYR A 87 -10.51 13.97 14.66
N LEU A 88 -10.98 12.73 14.58
CA LEU A 88 -12.38 12.37 14.81
C LEU A 88 -12.45 11.55 16.10
N ASN A 89 -13.14 12.04 17.12
CA ASN A 89 -13.26 11.39 18.43
C ASN A 89 -11.89 11.01 19.05
N GLY A 90 -10.88 11.86 18.88
CA GLY A 90 -9.51 11.60 19.34
C GLY A 90 -8.67 10.71 18.43
N TYR A 91 -9.23 10.17 17.34
CA TYR A 91 -8.51 9.32 16.39
C TYR A 91 -7.96 10.12 15.22
N LYS A 92 -6.67 9.93 14.96
CA LYS A 92 -5.92 10.57 13.87
C LYS A 92 -6.34 9.98 12.52
N GLN A 93 -6.82 10.82 11.61
CA GLN A 93 -7.22 10.46 10.25
C GLN A 93 -6.39 11.24 9.24
N GLU A 94 -5.84 10.56 8.24
CA GLU A 94 -5.12 11.21 7.13
C GLU A 94 -6.09 12.12 6.36
N LEU A 95 -5.75 13.37 6.06
CA LEU A 95 -6.62 14.31 5.34
C LEU A 95 -6.18 14.46 3.88
N LYS A 96 -4.96 14.94 3.67
CA LYS A 96 -4.33 15.14 2.36
C LYS A 96 -2.82 15.01 2.49
N TYR A 97 -2.17 14.73 1.36
CA TYR A 97 -0.71 14.72 1.27
C TYR A 97 -0.22 15.94 0.51
N ILE A 98 0.87 16.53 1.00
CA ILE A 98 1.49 17.72 0.41
C ILE A 98 2.97 17.43 0.21
N VAL A 99 3.48 17.79 -0.97
CA VAL A 99 4.92 17.79 -1.22
C VAL A 99 5.52 19.09 -0.71
N LYS A 100 6.45 18.99 0.24
CA LYS A 100 7.31 20.09 0.63
C LYS A 100 8.65 19.95 -0.07
N SER A 101 8.98 20.88 -0.95
CA SER A 101 10.27 20.93 -1.61
C SER A 101 11.36 21.45 -0.67
N GLY A 102 12.58 20.93 -0.83
CA GLY A 102 13.78 21.48 -0.21
C GLY A 102 14.64 22.20 -1.26
N LEU A 103 15.81 22.68 -0.82
CA LEU A 103 16.80 23.32 -1.69
C LEU A 103 17.36 22.36 -2.75
N LEU A 104 17.59 21.10 -2.37
CA LEU A 104 18.09 20.06 -3.28
C LEU A 104 16.93 19.35 -3.99
N PRO A 105 17.14 18.86 -5.24
CA PRO A 105 16.14 18.12 -6.00
C PRO A 105 16.00 16.66 -5.51
N PHE A 106 15.84 16.49 -4.20
CA PHE A 106 15.71 15.22 -3.49
C PHE A 106 14.48 15.25 -2.60
N ILE A 107 13.60 14.26 -2.73
CA ILE A 107 12.45 14.03 -1.86
C ILE A 107 12.70 12.72 -1.11
N TRP A 108 12.84 12.83 0.20
CA TRP A 108 12.84 11.68 1.10
C TRP A 108 11.44 11.46 1.63
N ILE A 109 10.92 10.25 1.50
CA ILE A 109 9.58 9.89 1.95
C ILE A 109 9.76 8.90 3.10
N PRO A 110 9.51 9.32 4.36
CA PRO A 110 9.46 8.38 5.48
C PRO A 110 8.29 7.42 5.29
N THR A 111 8.23 6.36 6.08
CA THR A 111 7.17 5.35 5.99
C THR A 111 5.78 6.00 6.11
N LEU A 112 5.03 6.00 5.02
CA LEU A 112 3.63 6.43 4.91
C LEU A 112 2.81 5.26 4.34
N TYR A 113 1.50 5.21 4.63
CA TYR A 113 0.66 4.09 4.20
C TYR A 113 -0.31 4.42 3.05
N PHE A 114 -0.65 5.69 2.82
CA PHE A 114 -1.49 6.13 1.69
C PHE A 114 -2.83 5.39 1.62
N GLN A 115 -3.52 5.26 2.75
CA GLN A 115 -4.66 4.34 2.88
C GLN A 115 -5.99 4.92 2.38
N LYS A 116 -6.00 6.15 1.88
CA LYS A 116 -7.19 6.81 1.36
C LYS A 116 -7.36 6.61 -0.14
N ALA A 117 -8.38 5.85 -0.53
CA ALA A 117 -8.69 5.55 -1.92
C ALA A 117 -8.94 6.81 -2.78
N ASN A 118 -9.56 7.85 -2.23
CA ASN A 118 -9.79 9.11 -2.95
C ASN A 118 -8.51 9.90 -3.27
N LEU A 119 -7.36 9.51 -2.69
CA LEU A 119 -6.05 10.10 -3.00
C LEU A 119 -5.32 9.33 -4.10
N ILE A 120 -5.93 8.29 -4.66
CA ILE A 120 -5.36 7.40 -5.66
C ILE A 120 -6.36 7.25 -6.81
N THR A 121 -6.22 8.10 -7.83
CA THR A 121 -7.10 8.12 -9.00
C THR A 121 -6.65 7.18 -10.11
N ASP A 122 -5.34 7.00 -10.24
CA ASP A 122 -4.71 6.30 -11.36
C ASP A 122 -3.77 5.21 -10.82
N VAL A 123 -3.54 4.15 -11.62
CA VAL A 123 -2.58 3.09 -11.32
C VAL A 123 -1.41 3.19 -12.30
N PHE A 124 -0.22 3.52 -11.80
CA PHE A 124 0.95 3.84 -12.63
C PHE A 124 1.87 2.65 -12.95
N PHE A 125 1.43 1.43 -12.72
CA PHE A 125 2.22 0.22 -12.89
C PHE A 125 1.40 -0.91 -13.50
N SER A 126 2.06 -1.84 -14.19
CA SER A 126 1.45 -3.06 -14.68
C SER A 126 1.95 -4.28 -13.93
N ILE A 127 1.09 -5.28 -13.80
CA ILE A 127 1.43 -6.58 -13.21
C ILE A 127 2.26 -7.37 -14.21
N LYS A 128 3.24 -8.16 -13.73
CA LYS A 128 4.02 -9.05 -14.60
C LYS A 128 3.14 -10.13 -15.21
N GLU A 129 3.39 -10.42 -16.49
CA GLU A 129 2.58 -11.33 -17.30
C GLU A 129 2.40 -12.73 -16.68
N HIS A 130 3.43 -13.27 -16.03
CA HIS A 130 3.31 -14.61 -15.42
C HIS A 130 2.29 -14.65 -14.25
N HIS A 131 2.07 -13.54 -13.54
CA HIS A 131 1.02 -13.46 -12.53
C HIS A 131 -0.36 -13.33 -13.17
N ILE A 132 -0.46 -12.59 -14.27
CA ILE A 132 -1.69 -12.48 -15.08
C ILE A 132 -2.09 -13.86 -15.60
N LYS A 133 -1.17 -14.58 -16.24
CA LYS A 133 -1.40 -15.94 -16.74
C LYS A 133 -1.85 -16.90 -15.63
N LYS A 134 -1.25 -16.83 -14.45
CA LYS A 134 -1.69 -17.64 -13.29
C LYS A 134 -3.10 -17.29 -12.84
N ALA A 135 -3.45 -16.00 -12.80
CA ALA A 135 -4.79 -15.55 -12.46
C ALA A 135 -5.82 -16.00 -13.51
N GLU A 136 -5.50 -15.91 -14.80
CA GLU A 136 -6.35 -16.40 -15.88
C GLU A 136 -6.55 -17.92 -15.83
N MET A 137 -5.49 -18.70 -15.55
CA MET A 137 -5.59 -20.14 -15.37
C MET A 137 -6.50 -20.49 -14.19
N PHE A 138 -6.33 -19.81 -13.06
CA PHE A 138 -7.21 -19.97 -11.90
C PHE A 138 -8.66 -19.63 -12.27
N TYR A 139 -8.90 -18.49 -12.92
CA TYR A 139 -10.23 -18.07 -13.32
C TYR A 139 -10.90 -19.05 -14.28
N LYS A 140 -10.15 -19.58 -15.26
CA LYS A 140 -10.63 -20.62 -16.19
C LYS A 140 -10.94 -21.96 -15.50
N SER A 141 -10.35 -22.24 -14.34
CA SER A 141 -10.67 -23.44 -13.55
C SER A 141 -11.99 -23.32 -12.76
N LEU A 142 -12.55 -22.11 -12.67
CA LEU A 142 -13.82 -21.89 -11.97
C LEU A 142 -15.00 -22.37 -12.84
N PRO A 143 -16.11 -22.81 -12.22
CA PRO A 143 -17.30 -23.23 -12.97
C PRO A 143 -17.84 -22.11 -13.86
N HIS A 144 -17.87 -22.32 -15.18
CA HIS A 144 -18.25 -21.29 -16.16
C HIS A 144 -19.70 -20.81 -16.07
N ASN A 145 -20.59 -21.59 -15.46
CA ASN A 145 -22.01 -21.26 -15.33
C ASN A 145 -22.35 -20.68 -13.94
N ARG A 146 -21.36 -20.24 -13.16
CA ARG A 146 -21.53 -19.70 -11.81
C ARG A 146 -20.80 -18.39 -11.65
N GLU A 147 -21.39 -17.47 -10.90
CA GLU A 147 -20.78 -16.18 -10.61
C GLU A 147 -19.78 -16.30 -9.44
N PRO A 148 -18.47 -16.06 -9.63
CA PRO A 148 -17.49 -16.23 -8.57
C PRO A 148 -17.59 -15.13 -7.51
N VAL A 149 -17.70 -15.52 -6.24
CA VAL A 149 -17.78 -14.61 -5.10
C VAL A 149 -16.62 -14.89 -4.14
N PHE A 150 -15.67 -13.96 -4.05
CA PHE A 150 -14.50 -14.10 -3.18
C PHE A 150 -14.79 -13.64 -1.75
N ILE A 151 -14.48 -14.49 -0.77
CA ILE A 151 -14.62 -14.22 0.66
C ILE A 151 -13.24 -14.18 1.30
N HIS A 152 -12.80 -12.99 1.67
CA HIS A 152 -11.56 -12.83 2.42
C HIS A 152 -11.82 -12.83 3.94
N ILE A 153 -11.31 -13.85 4.63
CA ILE A 153 -11.37 -13.96 6.10
C ILE A 153 -9.98 -13.68 6.68
N ARG A 154 -9.81 -12.54 7.34
CA ARG A 154 -8.58 -12.21 8.08
C ARG A 154 -8.77 -12.47 9.56
N LYS A 155 -8.03 -13.44 10.09
CA LYS A 155 -8.20 -13.92 11.48
C LYS A 155 -6.97 -13.69 12.36
N THR A 156 -5.78 -14.01 11.86
CA THR A 156 -4.55 -14.16 12.66
C THR A 156 -4.21 -12.95 13.53
N ASP A 157 -3.67 -11.89 12.95
CA ASP A 157 -3.24 -10.69 13.67
C ASP A 157 -4.42 -9.90 14.25
N TYR A 158 -5.62 -10.11 13.69
CA TYR A 158 -6.84 -9.39 14.06
C TYR A 158 -7.42 -9.82 15.40
N ILE A 159 -7.20 -11.06 15.84
CA ILE A 159 -7.62 -11.54 17.17
C ILE A 159 -7.06 -10.65 18.29
N LYS A 160 -5.84 -10.16 18.14
CA LYS A 160 -5.17 -9.32 19.15
C LYS A 160 -5.16 -7.84 18.78
N TYR A 161 -5.73 -7.48 17.63
CA TYR A 161 -5.71 -6.11 17.15
C TYR A 161 -6.70 -5.27 17.96
N ASN A 162 -6.26 -4.11 18.43
CA ASN A 162 -7.07 -3.19 19.21
C ASN A 162 -7.64 -2.11 18.28
N VAL A 163 -8.97 -2.06 18.19
CA VAL A 163 -9.70 -1.05 17.44
C VAL A 163 -10.63 -0.31 18.41
N LEU A 164 -10.35 0.98 18.61
CA LEU A 164 -11.14 1.86 19.47
C LEU A 164 -11.30 1.33 20.92
N GLY A 165 -10.25 0.73 21.48
CA GLY A 165 -10.26 0.15 22.83
C GLY A 165 -10.81 -1.28 22.90
N LYS A 166 -11.29 -1.85 21.79
CA LYS A 166 -11.78 -3.23 21.71
C LYS A 166 -10.71 -4.13 21.09
N ILE A 167 -10.36 -5.20 21.80
CA ILE A 167 -9.46 -6.25 21.31
C ILE A 167 -10.28 -7.25 20.51
N GLY A 168 -9.75 -7.67 19.36
CA GLY A 168 -10.44 -8.60 18.47
C GLY A 168 -11.18 -7.84 17.39
N ALA A 169 -10.46 -7.51 16.32
CA ALA A 169 -11.03 -6.96 15.10
C ALA A 169 -11.47 -8.07 14.12
N ASP A 170 -11.26 -9.34 14.48
CA ASP A 170 -11.71 -10.46 13.67
C ASP A 170 -13.22 -10.64 13.80
N LEU A 171 -13.87 -10.90 12.66
CA LEU A 171 -15.30 -11.13 12.63
C LEU A 171 -15.58 -12.62 12.87
N PRO A 172 -16.63 -12.96 13.64
CA PRO A 172 -17.01 -14.36 13.87
C PRO A 172 -17.49 -15.00 12.57
N LEU A 173 -17.38 -16.33 12.45
CA LEU A 173 -17.87 -17.06 11.27
C LEU A 173 -19.35 -16.79 10.96
N SER A 174 -20.16 -16.55 11.99
CA SER A 174 -21.58 -16.19 11.86
C SER A 174 -21.81 -14.91 11.04
N TYR A 175 -20.87 -13.95 11.07
CA TYR A 175 -20.92 -12.77 10.21
C TYR A 175 -20.83 -13.17 8.73
N TYR A 176 -19.85 -14.02 8.39
CA TYR A 176 -19.63 -14.45 7.01
C TYR A 176 -20.78 -15.32 6.50
N TYR A 177 -21.33 -16.22 7.33
CA TYR A 177 -22.51 -16.99 6.95
C TYR A 177 -23.73 -16.11 6.67
N LYS A 178 -23.95 -15.07 7.49
CA LYS A 178 -25.01 -14.08 7.22
C LYS A 178 -24.76 -13.35 5.90
N ALA A 179 -23.53 -12.92 5.63
CA ALA A 179 -23.18 -12.25 4.38
C ALA A 179 -23.37 -13.18 3.16
N ILE A 180 -22.94 -14.44 3.24
CA ILE A 180 -23.17 -15.46 2.21
C ILE A 180 -24.66 -15.62 1.92
N ASN A 181 -25.50 -15.74 2.96
CA ASN A 181 -26.94 -15.87 2.80
C ASN A 181 -27.59 -14.65 2.15
N ILE A 182 -27.05 -13.45 2.37
CA ILE A 182 -27.48 -12.23 1.68
C ILE A 182 -27.07 -12.30 0.20
N ILE A 183 -25.81 -12.65 -0.08
CA ILE A 183 -25.29 -12.72 -1.46
C ILE A 183 -26.02 -13.77 -2.29
N ILE A 184 -26.36 -14.94 -1.72
CA ILE A 184 -27.16 -15.98 -2.39
C ILE A 184 -28.49 -15.44 -2.92
N LYS A 185 -29.08 -14.43 -2.25
CA LYS A 185 -30.33 -13.81 -2.67
C LYS A 185 -30.15 -12.73 -3.74
N LEU A 186 -28.93 -12.22 -3.92
CA LEU A 186 -28.62 -11.08 -4.78
C LEU A 186 -27.87 -11.48 -6.06
N VAL A 187 -27.12 -12.57 -6.00
CA VAL A 187 -26.27 -13.05 -7.09
C VAL A 187 -26.86 -14.35 -7.60
N GLU A 188 -27.10 -14.41 -8.91
CA GLU A 188 -27.60 -15.61 -9.57
C GLU A 188 -26.49 -16.68 -9.61
N ASN A 189 -26.81 -17.88 -9.12
CA ASN A 189 -25.92 -19.05 -9.12
C ASN A 189 -24.47 -18.78 -8.62
N PRO A 190 -24.26 -18.30 -7.37
CA PRO A 190 -22.94 -17.89 -6.90
C PRO A 190 -22.03 -19.09 -6.65
N PHE A 191 -20.73 -18.94 -6.88
CA PHE A 191 -19.66 -19.87 -6.50
C PHE A 191 -18.71 -19.18 -5.52
N PHE A 192 -18.80 -19.53 -4.24
CA PHE A 192 -18.00 -18.89 -3.19
C PHE A 192 -16.57 -19.45 -3.16
N ILE A 193 -15.59 -18.55 -3.09
CA ILE A 193 -14.14 -18.80 -3.06
C ILE A 193 -13.56 -18.24 -1.78
#